data_AF-A0A943B6S2-F1
#
_entry.id   AF-A0A943B6S2-F1
#
_cell.length_a   1.000
_cell.length_b   1.000
_cell.length_c   1.000
_cell.angle_alpha   90.00
_cell.angle_beta   90.00
_cell.angle_gamma   90.00
#
_symmetry.space_group_name_H-M   'P 1'
#
loop_
_entity.id
_entity.type
_entity.pdbx_description
1 polymer ?
#
loop_
_entity_poly.entity_id
_entity_poly.type
_entity_poly.pdbx_seq_one_letter_code
_entity_poly.pdbx_strand_id
1 'polypeptide(L)'
;MGVWSSLPVLGSLLDKLAGLIPDRGKAAENQARINEQEVGGAPASRLRLWRSFLGWCLTLCFAWEVMVRPVLVTYCPGWTLPPSMLGEISRLLLGMLGLGF
;
A
#
# COMPACT_ATOMS: atom_id res chain seq x y z
N MET A 1 6.37 -29.81 -17.31
CA MET A 1 4.94 -30.12 -17.20
C MET A 1 4.46 -29.61 -15.84
N GLY A 2 4.12 -28.33 -15.75
CA GLY A 2 3.80 -27.68 -14.48
C GLY A 2 2.37 -27.97 -14.05
N VAL A 3 2.21 -28.44 -12.81
CA VAL A 3 0.95 -28.83 -12.14
C VAL A 3 -0.04 -27.67 -11.91
N TRP A 4 0.18 -26.53 -12.57
CA TRP A 4 -0.56 -25.28 -12.40
C TRP A 4 -1.69 -25.08 -13.42
N SER A 5 -1.79 -25.92 -14.45
CA SER A 5 -2.74 -25.76 -15.56
C SER A 5 -4.12 -26.43 -15.37
N SER A 6 -4.38 -27.09 -14.22
CA SER A 6 -5.58 -27.93 -14.03
C SER A 6 -6.63 -27.39 -13.05
N LEU A 7 -6.59 -26.10 -12.70
CA LEU A 7 -7.66 -25.48 -11.91
C LEU A 7 -8.47 -24.48 -12.77
N PRO A 8 -9.38 -24.94 -13.65
CA PRO A 8 -10.32 -24.07 -14.37
C PRO A 8 -11.23 -23.27 -13.41
N VAL A 9 -11.34 -23.73 -12.17
CA VAL A 9 -12.03 -23.05 -11.07
C VAL A 9 -11.31 -21.76 -10.66
N LEU A 10 -9.97 -21.73 -10.67
CA LEU A 10 -9.22 -20.53 -10.29
C LEU A 10 -9.32 -19.44 -11.36
N GLY A 11 -9.27 -19.82 -12.64
CA GLY A 11 -9.41 -18.90 -13.78
C GLY A 11 -10.81 -18.28 -13.86
N SER A 12 -11.87 -19.09 -13.71
CA SER A 12 -13.25 -18.59 -13.73
C SER A 12 -13.60 -17.74 -12.49
N LEU A 13 -12.94 -17.96 -11.35
CA LEU A 13 -13.05 -17.08 -10.17
C LEU A 13 -12.29 -15.76 -10.37
N LEU A 14 -11.11 -15.80 -10.98
CA LEU A 14 -10.35 -14.60 -11.34
C LEU A 14 -11.09 -13.73 -12.36
N ASP A 15 -11.71 -14.33 -13.38
CA ASP A 15 -12.52 -13.60 -14.37
C ASP A 15 -13.77 -12.99 -13.75
N LYS A 16 -14.43 -13.69 -12.82
CA LYS A 16 -15.56 -13.13 -12.06
C LYS A 16 -15.15 -12.01 -11.13
N LEU A 17 -13.95 -12.06 -10.55
CA LEU A 17 -13.37 -10.97 -9.75
C LEU A 17 -12.91 -9.80 -10.61
N ALA A 18 -12.40 -10.05 -11.81
CA ALA A 18 -12.01 -9.02 -12.77
C ALA A 18 -13.23 -8.26 -13.32
N GLY A 19 -14.34 -8.96 -13.57
CA GLY A 19 -15.64 -8.34 -13.92
C GLY A 19 -16.31 -7.60 -12.76
N LEU A 20 -15.79 -7.76 -11.54
CA LEU A 20 -16.21 -7.06 -10.33
C LEU A 20 -15.28 -5.90 -9.96
N ILE A 21 -14.26 -5.58 -10.77
CA ILE A 21 -13.40 -4.41 -10.52
C ILE A 21 -14.29 -3.16 -10.60
N PRO A 22 -14.63 -2.55 -9.45
CA PRO A 22 -15.48 -1.38 -9.47
C PRO A 22 -14.69 -0.25 -10.13
N ASP A 23 -15.40 0.51 -10.96
CA ASP A 23 -14.92 1.73 -11.59
C ASP A 23 -14.12 2.55 -10.56
N ARG A 24 -12.80 2.72 -10.78
CA ARG A 24 -11.86 3.14 -9.72
C ARG A 24 -12.26 4.47 -9.09
N GLY A 25 -12.90 5.35 -9.86
CA GLY A 25 -13.47 6.61 -9.35
C GLY A 25 -14.62 6.41 -8.36
N LYS A 26 -15.55 5.50 -8.67
CA LYS A 26 -16.67 5.16 -7.77
C LYS A 26 -16.21 4.39 -6.53
N ALA A 27 -15.16 3.57 -6.67
CA ALA A 27 -14.55 2.89 -5.53
C ALA A 27 -13.91 3.89 -4.56
N ALA A 28 -13.22 4.91 -5.08
CA ALA A 28 -12.62 5.98 -4.29
C ALA A 28 -13.67 6.85 -3.57
N GLU A 29 -14.73 7.26 -4.27
CA GLU A 29 -15.86 7.99 -3.66
C GLU A 29 -16.58 7.16 -2.59
N ASN A 30 -16.81 5.87 -2.86
CA ASN A 30 -17.42 4.98 -1.87
C ASN A 30 -16.54 4.81 -0.64
N GLN A 31 -15.22 4.69 -0.81
CA GLN A 31 -14.29 4.60 0.32
C GLN A 31 -14.20 5.91 1.10
N ALA A 32 -14.26 7.06 0.43
CA ALA A 32 -14.30 8.38 1.06
C ALA A 32 -15.57 8.56 1.90
N ARG A 33 -16.73 8.21 1.33
CA ARG A 33 -18.02 8.24 2.03
C ARG A 33 -18.09 7.29 3.22
N ILE A 34 -17.54 6.08 3.10
CA ILE A 34 -17.43 5.13 4.21
C ILE A 34 -16.52 5.70 5.30
N ASN A 35 -15.38 6.28 4.94
CA ASN A 35 -14.48 6.94 5.91
C ASN A 35 -15.17 8.10 6.63
N GLU A 36 -15.92 8.95 5.93
CA GLU A 36 -16.66 10.07 6.53
C GLU A 36 -17.71 9.57 7.54
N GLN A 37 -18.43 8.50 7.19
CA GLN A 37 -19.43 7.89 8.06
C GLN A 37 -18.81 7.18 9.27
N GLU A 38 -17.65 6.53 9.10
CA GLU A 38 -16.92 5.88 10.18
C GLU A 38 -16.30 6.89 11.16
N VAL A 39 -15.88 8.06 10.67
CA VAL A 39 -15.29 9.13 11.49
C VAL A 39 -16.35 9.88 12.29
N GLY A 40 -17.58 10.02 11.78
CA GLY A 40 -18.63 10.84 12.38
C GLY A 40 -19.32 10.28 13.64
N GLY A 41 -19.26 8.97 13.91
CA GLY A 41 -20.07 8.40 15.00
C GLY A 41 -19.61 7.10 15.67
N ALA A 42 -18.49 6.49 15.24
CA ALA A 42 -18.03 5.22 15.81
C ALA A 42 -17.03 5.43 16.98
N PRO A 43 -17.13 4.66 18.08
CA PRO A 43 -16.16 4.68 19.17
C PRO A 43 -14.75 4.34 18.64
N ALA A 44 -13.72 4.94 19.25
CA ALA A 44 -12.33 4.78 18.83
C ALA A 44 -11.88 3.30 18.89
N SER A 45 -11.98 2.60 17.76
CA SER A 45 -11.54 1.20 17.64
C SER A 45 -10.04 1.15 17.34
N ARG A 46 -9.32 0.27 18.05
CA ARG A 46 -7.88 0.00 17.81
C ARG A 46 -7.62 -0.54 16.41
N LEU A 47 -8.59 -1.24 15.81
CA LEU A 47 -8.48 -1.67 14.41
C LEU A 47 -8.43 -0.45 13.49
N ARG A 48 -9.21 0.63 13.73
CA ARG A 48 -9.19 1.84 12.90
C ARG A 48 -7.84 2.58 12.88
N LEU A 49 -6.95 2.30 13.85
CA LEU A 49 -5.59 2.81 13.87
C LEU A 49 -4.66 2.13 12.85
N TRP A 50 -5.03 0.99 12.24
CA TRP A 50 -4.13 0.23 11.36
C TRP A 50 -3.60 1.10 10.21
N ARG A 51 -4.44 1.97 9.64
CA ARG A 51 -4.05 2.88 8.55
C ARG A 51 -3.09 3.97 9.04
N SER A 52 -3.34 4.54 10.22
CA SER A 52 -2.42 5.50 10.85
C SER A 52 -1.08 4.84 11.20
N PHE A 53 -1.11 3.64 11.77
CA PHE A 53 0.09 2.85 12.09
C PHE A 53 0.91 2.54 10.84
N LEU A 54 0.26 2.06 9.78
CA LEU A 54 0.93 1.85 8.49
C LEU A 54 1.57 3.15 7.97
N GLY A 55 0.87 4.27 8.11
CA GLY A 55 1.40 5.59 7.75
C GLY A 55 2.69 5.91 8.50
N TRP A 56 2.71 5.73 9.83
CA TRP A 56 3.91 5.93 10.66
C TRP A 56 5.07 5.02 10.24
N CYS A 57 4.81 3.73 10.01
CA CYS A 57 5.84 2.81 9.54
C CYS A 57 6.42 3.25 8.20
N LEU A 58 5.57 3.64 7.24
CA LEU A 58 6.00 4.10 5.93
C LEU A 58 6.77 5.43 6.01
N THR A 59 6.39 6.35 6.91
CA THR A 59 7.13 7.59 7.16
C THR A 59 8.54 7.30 7.69
N LEU A 60 8.70 6.33 8.59
CA LEU A 60 10.02 5.91 9.07
C LEU A 60 10.86 5.30 7.94
N CYS A 61 10.27 4.44 7.10
CA CYS A 61 10.96 3.88 5.94
C CYS A 61 11.35 4.96 4.92
N PHE A 62 10.49 5.96 4.70
CA PHE A 62 10.79 7.09 3.83
C PHE A 62 11.93 7.95 4.39
N ALA A 63 11.93 8.23 5.70
CA ALA A 63 13.03 8.95 6.34
C ALA A 63 14.36 8.17 6.24
N TRP A 64 14.32 6.85 6.38
CA TRP A 64 15.47 5.99 6.12
C TRP A 64 16.01 6.15 4.68
N GLU A 65 15.14 6.03 3.67
CA GLU A 65 15.54 6.12 2.26
C GLU A 65 16.07 7.51 1.87
N VAL A 66 15.46 8.58 2.37
CA VAL A 66 15.77 9.95 1.94
C VAL A 66 16.88 10.59 2.77
N MET A 67 16.92 10.35 4.08
CA MET A 67 17.89 11.01 4.97
C MET A 67 19.08 10.11 5.30
N VAL A 68 18.84 8.84 5.63
CA VAL A 68 19.88 7.97 6.20
C VAL A 68 20.67 7.24 5.12
N ARG A 69 19.98 6.66 4.13
CA ARG A 69 20.60 5.86 3.07
C ARG A 69 21.66 6.64 2.26
N PRO A 70 21.44 7.91 1.85
CA PRO A 70 22.45 8.66 1.11
C PRO A 70 23.70 8.92 1.96
N VAL A 71 23.53 9.25 3.24
CA VAL A 71 24.64 9.46 4.18
C VAL A 71 25.47 8.19 4.31
N LEU A 72 24.82 7.02 4.46
CA LEU A 72 25.54 5.74 4.55
C LEU A 72 26.26 5.37 3.25
N VAL A 73 25.64 5.58 2.08
CA VAL A 73 26.29 5.32 0.80
C VAL A 73 27.51 6.23 0.59
N THR A 74 27.43 7.49 1.02
CA THR A 74 28.53 8.46 0.88
C THR A 74 29.67 8.21 1.87
N TYR A 75 29.38 7.97 3.14
CA TYR A 75 30.39 7.92 4.20
C TYR A 75 30.77 6.50 4.65
N CYS A 76 29.97 5.48 4.30
CA CYS A 76 30.20 4.09 4.66
C CYS A 76 30.08 3.15 3.43
N PRO A 77 30.88 3.36 2.37
CA PRO A 77 30.73 2.64 1.09
C PRO A 77 31.03 1.13 1.19
N GLY A 78 31.70 0.68 2.25
CA GLY A 78 31.96 -0.74 2.49
C GLY A 78 30.77 -1.52 3.05
N TRP A 79 29.67 -0.86 3.39
CA TRP A 79 28.48 -1.52 3.94
C TRP A 79 27.56 -1.98 2.81
N THR A 80 27.19 -3.26 2.83
CA THR A 80 26.20 -3.81 1.91
C THR A 80 24.80 -3.40 2.36
N LEU A 81 24.23 -2.41 1.68
CA LEU A 81 22.87 -1.96 1.94
C LEU A 81 21.86 -2.73 1.07
N PRO A 82 20.68 -3.08 1.60
CA PRO A 82 19.61 -3.68 0.81
C PRO A 82 19.18 -2.74 -0.32
N PRO A 83 18.65 -3.24 -1.46
CA PRO A 83 18.17 -2.39 -2.56
C PRO A 83 17.24 -1.28 -2.08
N SER A 84 17.28 -0.12 -2.73
CA SER A 84 16.38 0.99 -2.39
C SER A 84 14.95 0.60 -2.73
N MET A 85 14.03 0.86 -1.81
CA MET A 85 12.58 0.63 -1.95
C MET A 85 11.80 1.96 -2.02
N LEU A 86 12.48 3.07 -2.34
CA LEU A 86 11.90 4.41 -2.32
C LEU A 86 10.67 4.52 -3.24
N GLY A 87 10.70 3.86 -4.40
CA GLY A 87 9.59 3.89 -5.36
C GLY A 87 8.32 3.25 -4.80
N GLU A 88 8.44 2.08 -4.20
CA GLU A 88 7.34 1.34 -3.57
C GLU A 88 6.80 2.10 -2.35
N ILE A 89 7.67 2.61 -1.49
CA ILE A 89 7.27 3.38 -0.30
C ILE A 89 6.54 4.66 -0.71
N SER A 90 7.05 5.39 -1.71
CA SER A 90 6.42 6.62 -2.20
C SER A 90 5.06 6.35 -2.81
N ARG A 91 4.92 5.28 -3.63
CA ARG A 91 3.63 4.86 -4.17
C ARG A 91 2.65 4.49 -3.06
N LEU A 92 3.06 3.76 -2.04
CA LEU A 92 2.17 3.41 -0.93
C LEU A 92 1.74 4.66 -0.13
N LEU A 93 2.67 5.56 0.20
CA LEU A 93 2.38 6.80 0.92
C LEU A 93 1.42 7.70 0.15
N LEU A 94 1.73 7.97 -1.12
CA LEU A 94 0.89 8.82 -1.96
C LEU A 94 -0.49 8.17 -2.20
N GLY A 95 -0.57 6.83 -2.21
CA GLY A 95 -1.83 6.09 -2.41
C GLY A 95 -2.68 6.17 -1.16
N MET A 96 -2.03 6.23 0.01
CA MET A 96 -2.69 6.55 1.27
C MET A 96 -3.14 8.02 1.35
N LEU A 97 -2.48 8.94 0.65
CA LEU A 97 -2.93 10.33 0.45
C LEU A 97 -4.05 10.47 -0.59
N GLY A 98 -4.43 9.40 -1.29
CA GLY A 98 -5.46 9.43 -2.33
C GLY A 98 -4.97 10.00 -3.66
N LEU A 99 -3.67 10.19 -3.84
CA LEU A 99 -3.07 10.57 -5.11
C LEU A 99 -2.93 9.29 -5.95
N GLY A 100 -3.74 9.19 -7.01
CA GLY A 100 -3.71 8.06 -7.93
C GLY A 100 -2.41 8.02 -8.74
N PHE A 101 -1.94 6.81 -9.08
CA PHE A 101 -0.84 6.54 -10.00
C PHE A 101 -1.34 5.70 -11.17
#